data_AF-A0A6J4MLF8-F1
#
_entry.id   AF-A0A6J4MLF8-F1
#
_cell.length_a   1.000
_cell.length_b   1.000
_cell.length_c   1.000
_cell.angle_alpha   90.00
_cell.angle_beta   90.00
_cell.angle_gamma   90.00
#
_symmetry.space_group_name_H-M   'P 1'
#
loop_
_entity.id
_entity.type
_entity.pdbx_description
1 polymer ?
#
loop_
_entity_poly.entity_id
_entity_poly.type
_entity_poly.pdbx_seq_one_letter_code
_entity_poly.pdbx_strand_id
1 'polypeptide(L)'
;MLTVAAPAHADRMTVADEAGDTAAPGPDITSVSVRNLDRGVSVTLTFARDRPGEIFVGLQSRHHRPSIIFSSHRRTGPDDTDFFTRPDHPCHRLTSDWDRRAATMQLRLPARCLHDGNYGALRIVAVTEGHRGGEDVDFAPQDRNGDPAWSDWVPRG
;
A
#
# COMPACT_ATOMS: atom_id res chain seq x y z
N MET A 1 -32.40 21.24 15.13
CA MET A 1 -31.39 20.23 15.50
C MET A 1 -30.09 20.58 14.79
N LEU A 2 -29.05 21.01 15.52
CA LEU A 2 -27.70 21.13 14.95
C LEU A 2 -27.08 19.74 14.97
N THR A 3 -26.91 19.11 13.81
CA THR A 3 -26.01 17.97 13.66
C THR A 3 -24.59 18.49 13.80
N VAL A 4 -23.98 18.24 14.96
CA VAL A 4 -22.54 18.38 15.15
C VAL A 4 -21.91 17.34 14.25
N ALA A 5 -21.42 17.76 13.08
CA ALA A 5 -20.58 16.92 12.24
C ALA A 5 -19.33 16.60 13.07
N ALA A 6 -19.18 15.32 13.46
CA ALA A 6 -17.94 14.87 14.07
C ALA A 6 -16.80 15.26 13.12
N PRO A 7 -15.68 15.81 13.63
CA PRO A 7 -14.53 16.07 12.77
C PRO A 7 -14.19 14.76 12.06
N ALA A 8 -14.05 14.84 10.73
CA ALA A 8 -13.60 13.73 9.92
C ALA A 8 -12.23 13.33 10.47
N HIS A 9 -12.23 12.25 11.25
CA HIS A 9 -11.03 11.65 11.77
C HIS A 9 -10.58 10.71 10.66
N ALA A 10 -9.54 11.12 9.94
CA ALA A 10 -8.71 10.27 9.10
C ALA A 10 -8.63 8.85 9.68
N ASP A 11 -9.39 7.93 9.10
CA ASP A 11 -9.48 6.60 9.68
C ASP A 11 -8.19 5.84 9.33
N ARG A 12 -7.67 5.14 10.34
CA ARG A 12 -6.40 4.43 10.25
C ARG A 12 -6.65 2.96 10.50
N MET A 13 -6.16 2.15 9.58
CA MET A 13 -5.99 0.72 9.80
C MET A 13 -4.52 0.37 9.89
N THR A 14 -4.21 -0.64 10.69
CA THR A 14 -2.95 -1.34 10.67
C THR A 14 -3.23 -2.83 10.63
N VAL A 15 -2.67 -3.51 9.64
CA VAL A 15 -2.58 -4.96 9.55
C VAL A 15 -1.19 -5.35 10.03
N ALA A 16 -1.11 -6.35 10.91
CA ALA A 16 0.14 -6.98 11.32
C ALA A 16 0.32 -8.27 10.52
N ASP A 17 1.57 -8.65 10.32
CA ASP A 17 1.98 -9.82 9.55
C ASP A 17 3.15 -10.50 10.26
N GLU A 18 3.22 -11.83 10.22
CA GLU A 18 4.19 -12.58 11.01
C GLU A 18 5.55 -12.64 10.34
N ALA A 19 6.55 -11.97 10.91
CA ALA A 19 7.90 -11.98 10.34
C ALA A 19 8.44 -13.40 10.06
N GLY A 20 8.93 -13.62 8.84
CA GLY A 20 9.57 -14.86 8.41
C GLY A 20 8.61 -15.91 7.82
N ASP A 21 7.36 -15.56 7.52
CA ASP A 21 6.38 -16.40 6.83
C ASP A 21 6.50 -16.34 5.29
N THR A 22 7.53 -15.68 4.78
CA THR A 22 7.83 -15.55 3.35
C THR A 22 7.93 -16.91 2.63
N ALA A 23 7.36 -17.01 1.43
CA ALA A 23 7.46 -18.18 0.55
C ALA A 23 8.83 -18.27 -0.18
N ALA A 24 9.52 -17.14 -0.35
CA ALA A 24 10.79 -17.04 -1.06
C ALA A 24 11.70 -15.94 -0.49
N PRO A 25 12.99 -15.85 -0.88
CA PRO A 25 13.86 -14.77 -0.41
C PRO A 25 13.49 -13.39 -1.01
N GLY A 26 13.14 -12.43 -0.15
CA GLY A 26 12.88 -11.05 -0.58
C GLY A 26 12.47 -10.12 0.58
N PRO A 27 11.75 -9.03 0.28
CA PRO A 27 11.11 -8.19 1.30
C PRO A 27 10.05 -9.00 2.07
N ASP A 28 10.10 -8.92 3.40
CA ASP A 28 9.23 -9.65 4.34
C ASP A 28 8.41 -8.58 5.07
N ILE A 29 7.11 -8.49 4.81
CA ILE A 29 6.19 -7.54 5.40
C ILE A 29 5.92 -7.96 6.85
N THR A 30 5.91 -6.99 7.75
CA THR A 30 5.53 -7.20 9.16
C THR A 30 4.35 -6.33 9.56
N SER A 31 4.09 -5.27 8.78
CA SER A 31 2.91 -4.44 8.97
C SER A 31 2.59 -3.61 7.73
N VAL A 32 1.29 -3.45 7.48
CA VAL A 32 0.74 -2.50 6.53
C VAL A 32 -0.18 -1.54 7.27
N SER A 33 0.14 -0.24 7.27
CA SER A 33 -0.73 0.78 7.83
C SER A 33 -1.28 1.70 6.74
N VAL A 34 -2.59 1.92 6.75
CA VAL A 34 -3.29 2.80 5.80
C VAL A 34 -3.96 3.92 6.56
N ARG A 35 -3.79 5.14 6.06
CA ARG A 35 -4.53 6.33 6.48
C ARG A 35 -5.29 6.89 5.29
N ASN A 36 -6.61 6.85 5.35
CA ASN A 36 -7.48 7.36 4.29
C ASN A 36 -7.95 8.78 4.65
N LEU A 37 -7.26 9.78 4.09
CA LEU A 37 -7.45 11.19 4.41
C LEU A 37 -8.32 11.90 3.34
N ASP A 38 -8.90 13.01 3.74
CA ASP A 38 -9.71 13.88 2.88
C ASP A 38 -8.97 14.30 1.61
N ARG A 39 -7.65 14.48 1.66
CA ARG A 39 -6.85 14.96 0.53
C ARG A 39 -5.93 13.91 -0.10
N GLY A 40 -5.95 12.68 0.40
CA GLY A 40 -5.11 11.61 -0.14
C GLY A 40 -5.00 10.40 0.78
N VAL A 41 -4.19 9.45 0.35
CA VAL A 41 -3.96 8.20 1.06
C VAL A 41 -2.48 8.15 1.43
N SER A 42 -2.19 7.73 2.66
CA SER A 42 -0.83 7.33 3.05
C SER A 42 -0.83 5.86 3.41
N VAL A 43 0.08 5.11 2.79
CA VAL A 43 0.35 3.72 3.12
C VAL A 43 1.76 3.64 3.67
N THR A 44 1.95 2.90 4.76
CA THR A 44 3.26 2.60 5.31
C THR A 44 3.39 1.10 5.41
N LEU A 45 4.38 0.55 4.72
CA LEU A 45 4.78 -0.84 4.84
C LEU A 45 6.04 -0.90 5.70
N THR A 46 6.04 -1.80 6.67
CA THR A 46 7.19 -2.11 7.51
C THR A 46 7.65 -3.51 7.15
N PHE A 47 8.95 -3.67 6.98
CA PHE A 47 9.57 -4.94 6.63
C PHE A 47 10.42 -5.46 7.77
N ALA A 48 10.59 -6.79 7.86
CA ALA A 48 11.46 -7.39 8.86
C ALA A 48 12.91 -6.90 8.71
N ARG A 49 13.37 -6.68 7.46
CA ARG A 49 14.71 -6.20 7.11
C ARG A 49 14.72 -5.45 5.78
N ASP A 50 15.73 -4.58 5.60
CA ASP A 50 16.01 -3.92 4.31
C ASP A 50 16.50 -4.93 3.26
N ARG A 51 15.61 -5.31 2.33
CA ARG A 51 15.87 -6.30 1.28
C ARG A 51 15.40 -5.77 -0.07
N PRO A 52 16.21 -5.85 -1.14
CA PRO A 52 15.78 -5.46 -2.47
C PRO A 52 14.68 -6.40 -2.98
N GLY A 53 13.78 -5.85 -3.77
CA GLY A 53 12.61 -6.55 -4.29
C GLY A 53 11.63 -5.60 -4.95
N GLU A 54 10.49 -6.13 -5.31
CA GLU A 54 9.39 -5.38 -5.89
C GLU A 54 8.19 -5.40 -4.95
N ILE A 55 7.47 -4.30 -4.89
CA ILE A 55 6.36 -4.11 -3.97
C ILE A 55 5.16 -3.65 -4.79
N PHE A 56 4.07 -4.40 -4.72
CA PHE A 56 2.79 -4.08 -5.32
C PHE A 56 1.82 -3.72 -4.22
N VAL A 57 1.22 -2.53 -4.32
CA VAL A 57 0.16 -2.08 -3.43
C VAL A 57 -1.12 -1.89 -4.23
N GLY A 58 -2.09 -2.76 -3.97
CA GLY A 58 -3.44 -2.64 -4.47
C GLY A 58 -4.28 -1.78 -3.54
N LEU A 59 -4.93 -0.75 -4.06
CA LEU A 59 -5.92 0.07 -3.37
C LEU A 59 -7.27 -0.06 -4.08
N GLN A 60 -8.26 -0.65 -3.42
CA GLN A 60 -9.59 -0.81 -4.00
C GLN A 60 -10.60 0.08 -3.30
N SER A 61 -11.39 0.80 -4.09
CA SER A 61 -12.60 1.52 -3.65
C SER A 61 -13.85 0.69 -3.95
N ARG A 62 -14.96 0.92 -3.22
CA ARG A 62 -16.16 0.06 -3.24
C ARG A 62 -16.79 -0.20 -4.62
N HIS A 63 -16.68 0.77 -5.54
CA HIS A 63 -17.39 0.74 -6.82
C HIS A 63 -16.45 0.80 -8.02
N HIS A 64 -15.15 0.59 -7.80
CA HIS A 64 -14.17 0.69 -8.86
C HIS A 64 -13.14 -0.44 -8.83
N ARG A 65 -12.43 -0.59 -9.94
CA ARG A 65 -11.31 -1.51 -10.05
C ARG A 65 -10.15 -1.04 -9.15
N PRO A 66 -9.35 -1.98 -8.63
CA PRO A 66 -8.17 -1.64 -7.85
C PRO A 66 -7.21 -0.71 -8.61
N SER A 67 -6.67 0.25 -7.87
CA SER A 67 -5.48 1.00 -8.26
C SER A 67 -4.24 0.23 -7.83
N ILE A 68 -3.29 0.01 -8.72
CA ILE A 68 -2.06 -0.75 -8.47
C ILE A 68 -0.89 0.24 -8.52
N ILE A 69 -0.17 0.31 -7.42
CA ILE A 69 1.10 1.02 -7.31
C ILE A 69 2.20 -0.03 -7.26
N PHE A 70 3.25 0.18 -8.03
CA PHE A 70 4.44 -0.65 -8.03
C PHE A 70 5.61 0.16 -7.52
N SER A 71 6.44 -0.41 -6.65
CA SER A 71 7.72 0.18 -6.27
C SER A 71 8.83 -0.86 -6.38
N SER A 72 9.90 -0.52 -7.09
CA SER A 72 11.11 -1.33 -7.17
C SER A 72 12.12 -0.80 -6.15
N HIS A 73 12.46 -1.63 -5.16
CA HIS A 73 13.47 -1.31 -4.16
C HIS A 73 14.80 -1.98 -4.49
N ARG A 74 15.87 -1.17 -4.55
CA ARG A 74 17.20 -1.62 -4.98
C ARG A 74 18.18 -1.57 -3.83
N ARG A 75 19.13 -2.51 -3.80
CA ARG A 75 20.20 -2.53 -2.78
C ARG A 75 21.07 -1.29 -2.82
N THR A 76 21.29 -0.74 -4.01
CA THR A 76 22.03 0.50 -4.25
C THR A 76 21.35 1.28 -5.38
N GLY A 77 21.47 2.61 -5.34
CA GLY A 77 20.87 3.49 -6.33
C GLY A 77 19.44 3.93 -5.97
N PRO A 78 18.77 4.65 -6.88
CA PRO A 78 17.42 5.13 -6.68
C PRO A 78 16.42 3.97 -6.74
N ASP A 79 15.44 4.04 -5.85
CA ASP A 79 14.22 3.24 -5.93
C ASP A 79 13.29 3.84 -6.98
N ASP A 80 12.44 3.02 -7.58
CA ASP A 80 11.50 3.45 -8.62
C ASP A 80 10.05 3.22 -8.17
N THR A 81 9.11 4.01 -8.69
CA THR A 81 7.69 3.88 -8.34
C THR A 81 6.78 4.32 -9.46
N ASP A 82 5.87 3.43 -9.85
CA ASP A 82 4.93 3.62 -10.93
C ASP A 82 3.48 3.38 -10.48
N PHE A 83 2.55 4.03 -11.18
CA PHE A 83 1.11 3.88 -10.98
C PHE A 83 0.47 3.25 -12.22
N PHE A 84 0.06 1.98 -12.12
CA PHE A 84 -0.25 1.13 -13.29
C PHE A 84 -1.71 1.19 -13.77
N THR A 85 -2.63 1.75 -12.97
CA THR A 85 -4.07 1.60 -13.24
C THR A 85 -4.63 2.49 -14.35
N ARG A 86 -3.90 3.55 -14.73
CA ARG A 86 -4.25 4.38 -15.89
C ARG A 86 -2.98 4.83 -16.61
N PRO A 87 -2.51 4.10 -17.63
CA PRO A 87 -1.30 4.50 -18.37
C PRO A 87 -1.43 5.89 -19.03
N ASP A 88 -2.67 6.36 -19.26
CA ASP A 88 -3.00 7.69 -19.78
C ASP A 88 -3.17 8.78 -18.71
N HIS A 89 -3.21 8.40 -17.42
CA HIS A 89 -3.35 9.31 -16.28
C HIS A 89 -2.28 9.00 -15.22
N PRO A 90 -1.05 9.49 -15.39
CA PRO A 90 -0.03 9.35 -14.37
C PRO A 90 -0.49 10.00 -13.06
N CYS A 91 -0.26 9.35 -11.93
CA CYS A 91 -0.51 9.96 -10.65
C CYS A 91 0.58 10.99 -10.30
N HIS A 92 0.41 12.22 -10.77
CA HIS A 92 1.31 13.31 -10.40
C HIS A 92 1.36 13.48 -8.87
N ARG A 93 2.56 13.65 -8.32
CA ARG A 93 2.82 13.77 -6.87
C ARG A 93 2.53 12.50 -6.05
N LEU A 94 2.43 11.33 -6.69
CA LEU A 94 2.73 10.09 -5.99
C LEU A 94 4.18 10.18 -5.47
N THR A 95 4.38 9.85 -4.21
CA THR A 95 5.73 9.71 -3.62
C THR A 95 5.87 8.35 -2.98
N SER A 96 7.05 7.76 -3.11
CA SER A 96 7.48 6.58 -2.37
C SER A 96 8.79 6.92 -1.66
N ASP A 97 8.74 6.94 -0.33
CA ASP A 97 9.90 7.24 0.49
C ASP A 97 10.36 5.96 1.18
N TRP A 98 11.57 5.50 0.85
CA TRP A 98 12.20 4.34 1.47
C TRP A 98 13.14 4.77 2.60
N ASP A 99 12.89 4.28 3.81
CA ASP A 99 13.84 4.35 4.93
C ASP A 99 14.49 2.97 5.13
N ARG A 100 15.71 2.85 4.61
CA ARG A 100 16.54 1.64 4.67
C ARG A 100 16.95 1.26 6.09
N ARG A 101 17.05 2.25 7.00
CA ARG A 101 17.46 1.99 8.40
C ARG A 101 16.30 1.44 9.20
N ALA A 102 15.11 2.01 8.99
CA ALA A 102 13.88 1.54 9.63
C ALA A 102 13.26 0.33 8.92
N ALA A 103 13.74 -0.03 7.71
CA ALA A 103 13.13 -1.02 6.82
C ALA A 103 11.65 -0.69 6.58
N THR A 104 11.36 0.54 6.16
CA THR A 104 9.99 1.00 5.88
C THR A 104 9.88 1.67 4.52
N MET A 105 8.74 1.47 3.85
CA MET A 105 8.33 2.27 2.69
C MET A 105 7.08 3.08 3.04
N GLN A 106 7.11 4.38 2.76
CA GLN A 106 5.91 5.21 2.83
C GLN A 106 5.47 5.69 1.45
N LEU A 107 4.29 5.23 1.04
CA LEU A 107 3.59 5.75 -0.13
C LEU A 107 2.67 6.89 0.29
N ARG A 108 2.66 7.97 -0.49
CA ARG A 108 1.65 9.02 -0.39
C ARG A 108 1.05 9.30 -1.75
N LEU A 109 -0.27 9.19 -1.81
CA LEU A 109 -1.05 9.31 -3.02
C LEU A 109 -2.06 10.45 -2.87
N PRO A 110 -2.06 11.47 -3.73
CA PRO A 110 -3.11 12.48 -3.75
C PRO A 110 -4.48 11.87 -4.09
N ALA A 111 -5.55 12.37 -3.45
CA ALA A 111 -6.91 11.88 -3.66
C ALA A 111 -7.33 11.84 -5.14
N ARG A 112 -6.91 12.84 -5.94
CA ARG A 112 -7.22 12.94 -7.37
C ARG A 112 -6.74 11.74 -8.21
N CYS A 113 -5.76 10.99 -7.74
CA CYS A 113 -5.28 9.80 -8.44
C CYS A 113 -6.22 8.61 -8.31
N LEU A 114 -7.11 8.63 -7.32
CA LEU A 114 -8.13 7.62 -7.10
C LEU A 114 -9.46 8.17 -7.58
N HIS A 115 -9.84 7.80 -8.81
CA HIS A 115 -11.14 8.16 -9.41
C HIS A 115 -11.43 9.67 -9.33
N ASP A 116 -10.43 10.50 -9.65
CA ASP A 116 -10.54 11.97 -9.65
C ASP A 116 -10.92 12.56 -8.28
N GLY A 117 -10.65 11.80 -7.20
CA GLY A 117 -11.00 12.16 -5.83
C GLY A 117 -12.30 11.54 -5.31
N ASN A 118 -13.04 10.81 -6.15
CA ASN A 118 -14.30 10.18 -5.80
C ASN A 118 -14.15 8.68 -5.51
N TYR A 119 -13.55 8.34 -4.37
CA TYR A 119 -13.24 6.93 -4.05
C TYR A 119 -13.74 6.46 -2.68
N GLY A 120 -14.24 7.36 -1.82
CA GLY A 120 -14.83 6.99 -0.51
C GLY A 120 -13.92 6.10 0.35
N ALA A 121 -14.49 5.02 0.88
CA ALA A 121 -13.74 4.02 1.65
C ALA A 121 -12.84 3.17 0.75
N LEU A 122 -11.68 2.76 1.29
CA LEU A 122 -10.69 1.93 0.61
C LEU A 122 -10.39 0.66 1.35
N ARG A 123 -9.92 -0.36 0.64
CA ARG A 123 -9.23 -1.51 1.22
C ARG A 123 -7.90 -1.73 0.49
N ILE A 124 -6.98 -2.41 1.14
CA ILE A 124 -5.61 -2.59 0.67
C ILE A 124 -5.25 -4.07 0.59
N VAL A 125 -4.37 -4.39 -0.34
CA VAL A 125 -3.52 -5.58 -0.32
C VAL A 125 -2.11 -5.14 -0.70
N ALA A 126 -1.11 -5.70 -0.03
CA ALA A 126 0.29 -5.56 -0.39
C ALA A 126 0.85 -6.92 -0.77
N VAL A 127 1.64 -6.96 -1.84
CA VAL A 127 2.36 -8.15 -2.30
C VAL A 127 3.81 -7.74 -2.57
N THR A 128 4.75 -8.59 -2.22
CA THR A 128 6.16 -8.40 -2.53
C THR A 128 6.63 -9.51 -3.47
N GLU A 129 7.55 -9.17 -4.36
CA GLU A 129 8.25 -10.13 -5.20
C GLU A 129 9.76 -10.02 -4.99
N GLY A 130 10.47 -11.11 -5.30
CA GLY A 130 11.92 -11.13 -5.23
C GLY A 130 12.57 -10.17 -6.22
N HIS A 131 13.84 -9.81 -5.99
CA HIS A 131 14.59 -8.85 -6.82
C HIS A 131 14.75 -9.22 -8.31
N ARG A 132 14.46 -10.48 -8.70
CA ARG A 132 14.49 -10.93 -10.10
C ARG A 132 13.11 -10.97 -10.77
N GLY A 133 12.05 -10.58 -10.05
CA GLY A 133 10.66 -10.61 -10.47
C GLY A 133 10.11 -12.04 -10.66
N GLY A 134 8.79 -12.18 -10.59
CA GLY A 134 8.06 -13.36 -11.02
C GLY A 134 7.85 -14.47 -9.98
N GLU A 135 8.22 -14.23 -8.72
CA GLU A 135 7.86 -15.08 -7.59
C GLU A 135 7.40 -14.20 -6.43
N ASP A 136 6.14 -14.40 -6.01
CA ASP A 136 5.58 -13.77 -4.82
C ASP A 136 6.38 -14.25 -3.61
N VAL A 137 6.95 -13.29 -2.88
CA VAL A 137 7.74 -13.53 -1.68
C VAL A 137 6.84 -13.55 -0.47
N ASP A 138 5.96 -12.56 -0.37
CA ASP A 138 5.15 -12.31 0.82
C ASP A 138 3.98 -11.37 0.50
N PHE A 139 2.93 -11.38 1.33
CA PHE A 139 1.71 -10.62 1.12
C PHE A 139 0.96 -10.33 2.43
N ALA A 140 0.39 -9.13 2.52
CA ALA A 140 -0.39 -8.71 3.68
C ALA A 140 -1.62 -7.87 3.27
N PRO A 141 -2.82 -8.15 3.83
CA PRO A 141 -3.14 -9.25 4.74
C PRO A 141 -3.22 -10.61 4.03
N GLN A 142 -3.20 -11.67 4.82
CA GLN A 142 -3.50 -13.05 4.40
C GLN A 142 -4.90 -13.48 4.87
N ASP A 143 -5.55 -14.38 4.15
CA ASP A 143 -6.75 -15.06 4.63
C ASP A 143 -6.39 -16.26 5.54
N ARG A 144 -7.41 -16.98 6.01
CA ARG A 144 -7.22 -18.13 6.91
C ARG A 144 -6.42 -19.30 6.32
N ASN A 145 -6.25 -19.34 5.00
CA ASN A 145 -5.48 -20.38 4.32
C ASN A 145 -4.04 -19.92 4.05
N GLY A 146 -3.68 -18.68 4.42
CA GLY A 146 -2.41 -18.07 4.04
C GLY A 146 -2.39 -17.61 2.59
N ASP A 147 -3.54 -17.30 1.97
CA ASP A 147 -3.61 -16.72 0.63
C ASP A 147 -3.73 -15.18 0.71
N PRO A 148 -3.25 -14.41 -0.28
CA PRO A 148 -3.41 -12.96 -0.30
C PRO A 148 -4.88 -12.52 -0.19
N ALA A 149 -5.15 -11.60 0.74
CA ALA A 149 -6.49 -11.10 1.01
C ALA A 149 -6.56 -9.58 0.91
N TRP A 150 -7.77 -9.07 0.75
CA TRP A 150 -8.03 -7.65 0.95
C TRP A 150 -8.30 -7.37 2.42
N SER A 151 -7.79 -6.25 2.91
CA SER A 151 -8.13 -5.73 4.24
C SER A 151 -9.62 -5.41 4.37
N ASP A 152 -10.02 -5.10 5.61
CA ASP A 152 -11.29 -4.41 5.87
C ASP A 152 -11.34 -3.04 5.16
N TRP A 153 -12.53 -2.43 5.12
CA TRP A 153 -12.70 -1.10 4.55
C TRP A 153 -12.26 -0.02 5.54
N VAL A 154 -11.34 0.86 5.13
CA VAL A 154 -10.96 2.11 5.78
C VAL A 154 -11.87 3.24 5.29
N PRO A 155 -12.78 3.77 6.12
CA PRO A 155 -13.52 4.99 5.81
C PRO A 155 -12.58 6.14 5.48
N ARG A 156 -13.03 7.04 4.61
CA ARG A 156 -12.33 8.31 4.39
C ARG A 156 -12.73 9.27 5.50
N GLY A 157 -11.73 9.89 6.12
CA GLY A 157 -11.95 10.96 7.07
C GLY A 157 -11.05 12.14 6.80
#